data_AF-A0A934ZPG2-F1
#
_entry.id   AF-A0A934ZPG2-F1
#
_cell.length_a   1.000
_cell.length_b   1.000
_cell.length_c   1.000
_cell.angle_alpha   90.00
_cell.angle_beta   90.00
_cell.angle_gamma   90.00
#
_symmetry.space_group_name_H-M   'P 1'
#
loop_
_entity.id
_entity.type
_entity.pdbx_description
1 polymer ?
#
loop_
_entity_poly.entity_id
_entity_poly.type
_entity_poly.pdbx_seq_one_letter_code
_entity_poly.pdbx_strand_id
1 'polypeptide(L)'
;MTTNGTLVTPERARRLKALDVQVTLSLDGCRAAHEATRPQRGGRSSFDDVVAGGHNLLAAGLGLQVIAVVAPENVRWLGESVRFLAELGAKEIILNPAFECA
;
A
#
# COMPACT_ATOMS: atom_id res chain seq x y z
N MET A 1 -0.09 5.09 -12.26
CA MET A 1 0.94 5.76 -11.42
C MET A 1 1.12 4.95 -10.15
N THR A 2 2.36 4.68 -9.75
CA THR A 2 2.66 3.98 -8.48
C THR A 2 3.13 4.96 -7.42
N THR A 3 2.71 4.77 -6.16
CA THR A 3 3.06 5.66 -5.04
C THR A 3 3.14 4.92 -3.71
N ASN A 4 3.97 5.41 -2.79
CA ASN A 4 3.99 4.94 -1.40
C ASN A 4 2.79 5.43 -0.57
N GLY A 5 1.94 6.30 -1.13
CA GLY A 5 0.66 6.68 -0.55
C GLY A 5 0.68 7.68 0.60
N THR A 6 1.82 7.86 1.26
CA THR A 6 1.92 8.62 2.53
C THR A 6 1.57 10.11 2.39
N LEU A 7 1.62 10.65 1.16
CA LEU A 7 1.27 12.03 0.86
C LEU A 7 -0.04 12.17 0.08
N VAL A 8 -0.89 11.14 0.07
CA VAL A 8 -2.20 11.17 -0.60
C VAL A 8 -3.24 11.75 0.35
N THR A 9 -3.45 13.07 0.26
CA THR A 9 -4.51 13.78 0.98
C THR A 9 -5.85 13.67 0.23
N PRO A 10 -7.00 14.00 0.85
CA PRO A 10 -8.30 14.04 0.16
C PRO A 10 -8.30 14.94 -1.07
N GLU A 11 -7.62 16.09 -1.01
CA GLU A 11 -7.50 17.02 -2.14
C GLU A 11 -6.71 16.40 -3.30
N ARG A 12 -5.57 15.77 -3.00
CA ARG A 12 -4.74 15.08 -4.01
C ARG A 12 -5.48 13.90 -4.61
N ALA A 13 -6.22 13.12 -3.82
CA ALA A 13 -7.04 12.03 -4.32
C ALA A 13 -8.12 12.51 -5.29
N ARG A 14 -8.85 13.60 -4.97
CA ARG A 14 -9.82 14.21 -5.89
C ARG A 14 -9.17 14.70 -7.18
N ARG A 15 -7.96 15.29 -7.08
CA ARG A 15 -7.22 15.74 -8.26
C ARG A 15 -6.77 14.56 -9.14
N LEU A 16 -6.30 13.47 -8.54
CA LEU A 16 -5.94 12.24 -9.26
C LEU A 16 -7.16 11.64 -9.97
N LYS A 17 -8.33 11.64 -9.32
CA LYS A 17 -9.60 11.23 -9.95
C LYS A 17 -9.95 12.11 -11.15
N ALA A 18 -9.85 13.43 -11.01
CA ALA A 18 -10.17 14.38 -12.08
C ALA A 18 -9.25 14.25 -13.30
N LEU A 19 -8.01 13.78 -13.08
CA LEU A 19 -7.03 13.50 -14.14
C LEU A 19 -7.17 12.09 -14.74
N ASP A 20 -8.13 11.29 -14.27
CA ASP A 20 -8.34 9.89 -14.66
C ASP A 20 -7.07 9.02 -14.54
N VAL A 21 -6.28 9.27 -13.48
CA VAL A 21 -5.06 8.52 -13.21
C VAL A 21 -5.38 7.26 -12.41
N GLN A 22 -5.06 6.09 -12.96
CA GLN A 22 -5.03 4.86 -12.17
C GLN A 22 -3.88 4.91 -11.15
N VAL A 23 -4.19 4.61 -9.88
CA VAL A 23 -3.23 4.67 -8.78
C VAL A 23 -2.98 3.28 -8.21
N THR A 24 -1.70 2.93 -8.10
CA THR A 24 -1.21 1.71 -7.47
C THR A 24 -0.49 2.06 -6.19
N LEU A 25 -0.97 1.54 -5.07
CA LEU A 25 -0.42 1.81 -3.74
C LEU A 25 0.64 0.77 -3.38
N SER A 26 1.80 1.23 -2.91
CA SER A 26 2.83 0.33 -2.39
C SER A 26 2.58 0.05 -0.91
N LEU A 27 2.07 -1.13 -0.58
CA LEU A 27 1.68 -1.53 0.77
C LEU A 27 1.86 -3.04 0.92
N ASP A 28 2.89 -3.46 1.66
CA ASP A 28 3.32 -4.88 1.69
C ASP A 28 2.40 -5.81 2.50
N GLY A 29 1.31 -5.32 3.08
CA GLY A 29 0.38 -6.18 3.82
C GLY A 29 -0.13 -5.57 5.12
N CYS A 30 -0.38 -6.44 6.10
CA CYS A 30 -0.73 -6.02 7.46
C CYS A 30 0.43 -5.21 8.09
N ARG A 31 0.16 -4.54 9.21
CA ARG A 31 1.15 -3.65 9.86
C ARG A 31 2.50 -4.33 10.07
N ALA A 32 2.50 -5.54 10.65
CA ALA A 32 3.72 -6.28 10.93
C ALA A 32 4.53 -6.58 9.64
N ALA A 33 3.84 -6.95 8.55
CA ALA A 33 4.48 -7.21 7.27
C ALA A 33 5.07 -5.93 6.65
N HIS A 34 4.33 -4.83 6.67
CA HIS A 34 4.76 -3.55 6.11
C HIS A 34 5.93 -2.93 6.88
N GLU A 35 5.87 -2.95 8.21
CA GLU A 35 6.91 -2.38 9.07
C GLU A 35 8.21 -3.19 9.00
N ALA A 36 8.14 -4.50 8.71
CA ALA A 36 9.31 -5.35 8.55
C ALA A 36 10.16 -5.00 7.30
N THR A 37 9.56 -4.42 6.26
CA THR A 37 10.23 -4.16 4.97
C THR A 37 10.26 -2.69 4.54
N ARG A 38 9.50 -1.79 5.21
CA ARG A 38 9.39 -0.38 4.83
C ARG A 38 9.55 0.61 6.00
N PRO A 39 10.70 0.62 6.69
CA PRO A 39 10.99 1.70 7.62
C PRO A 39 11.15 3.02 6.86
N GLN A 40 10.54 4.10 7.36
CA GLN A 40 10.89 5.45 6.91
C GLN A 40 12.31 5.79 7.35
N ARG A 41 12.88 6.87 6.78
CA ARG A 41 14.13 7.45 7.28
C ARG A 41 13.98 7.76 8.77
N GLY A 42 14.79 7.13 9.61
CA GLY A 42 14.71 7.22 11.07
C GLY A 42 13.90 6.10 11.76
N GLY A 43 13.48 5.07 11.02
CA GLY A 43 12.85 3.87 11.59
C GLY A 43 11.36 3.99 11.90
N ARG A 44 10.73 5.15 11.61
CA ARG A 44 9.30 5.35 11.81
C ARG A 44 8.48 4.50 10.83
N SER A 45 7.35 3.99 11.29
CA SER A 45 6.37 3.33 10.42
C SER A 45 5.72 4.33 9.45
N SER A 46 5.47 3.89 8.21
CA SER A 46 4.60 4.57 7.23
C SER A 46 3.20 3.99 7.14
N PHE A 47 2.88 2.96 7.95
CA PHE A 47 1.67 2.17 7.78
C PHE A 47 0.39 3.00 7.89
N ASP A 48 0.28 3.83 8.92
CA ASP A 48 -0.91 4.66 9.13
C ASP A 48 -1.10 5.68 8.01
N ASP A 49 0.01 6.30 7.57
CA ASP A 49 0.00 7.29 6.50
C ASP A 49 -0.44 6.67 5.15
N VAL A 50 0.04 5.46 4.82
CA VAL A 50 -0.32 4.78 3.56
C VAL A 50 -1.75 4.25 3.59
N VAL A 51 -2.23 3.73 4.72
CA VAL A 51 -3.62 3.28 4.89
C VAL A 51 -4.58 4.46 4.78
N ALA A 52 -4.27 5.59 5.42
CA ALA A 52 -5.04 6.83 5.26
C ALA A 52 -5.05 7.30 3.79
N GLY A 53 -3.92 7.20 3.09
CA GLY A 53 -3.83 7.46 1.66
C GLY A 53 -4.75 6.56 0.82
N GLY A 54 -4.78 5.25 1.12
CA GLY A 54 -5.68 4.29 0.49
C GLY A 54 -7.16 4.64 0.69
N HIS A 55 -7.55 4.98 1.92
CA HIS A 55 -8.92 5.44 2.21
C HIS A 55 -9.28 6.72 1.46
N ASN A 56 -8.35 7.67 1.32
CA ASN A 56 -8.58 8.89 0.55
C ASN A 56 -8.83 8.61 -0.94
N LEU A 57 -8.10 7.64 -1.52
CA LEU A 57 -8.32 7.20 -2.91
C LEU A 57 -9.70 6.58 -3.10
N LEU A 58 -10.10 5.68 -2.20
CA LEU A 58 -11.41 5.04 -2.22
C LEU A 58 -12.53 6.06 -2.05
N ALA A 59 -12.40 6.99 -1.10
CA ALA A 59 -13.38 8.05 -0.87
C ALA A 59 -13.53 9.01 -2.07
N ALA A 60 -12.47 9.20 -2.85
CA ALA A 60 -12.53 9.96 -4.10
C ALA A 60 -13.09 9.15 -5.30
N GLY A 61 -13.49 7.89 -5.10
CA GLY A 61 -14.05 7.03 -6.14
C GLY A 61 -13.01 6.46 -7.11
N LEU A 62 -11.74 6.37 -6.70
CA LEU A 62 -10.75 5.56 -7.41
C LEU A 62 -10.84 4.10 -6.96
N GLY A 63 -10.55 3.17 -7.87
CA GLY A 63 -10.25 1.80 -7.49
C GLY A 63 -8.90 1.72 -6.79
N LEU A 64 -8.78 0.82 -5.81
CA LEU A 64 -7.52 0.58 -5.12
C LEU A 64 -6.82 -0.64 -5.72
N GLN A 65 -5.68 -0.42 -6.36
CA GLN A 65 -4.72 -1.46 -6.75
C GLN A 65 -3.54 -1.39 -5.78
N VAL A 66 -3.03 -2.53 -5.34
CA VAL A 66 -1.92 -2.61 -4.39
C VAL A 66 -0.79 -3.46 -4.97
N ILE A 67 0.45 -2.99 -4.81
CA ILE A 67 1.66 -3.80 -4.98
C ILE A 67 2.25 -4.05 -3.59
N ALA A 68 2.45 -5.32 -3.27
CA ALA A 68 3.10 -5.78 -2.05
C ALA A 68 4.38 -6.56 -2.42
N VAL A 69 5.49 -6.19 -1.79
CA VAL A 69 6.75 -6.94 -1.91
C VAL A 69 6.77 -8.03 -0.84
N VAL A 70 6.98 -9.27 -1.27
CA VAL A 70 7.11 -10.44 -0.41
C VAL A 70 8.59 -10.75 -0.21
N ALA A 71 9.07 -10.63 1.02
CA ALA A 71 10.47 -10.81 1.40
C ALA A 71 10.59 -11.80 2.59
N PRO A 72 11.78 -12.37 2.86
CA PRO A 72 11.97 -13.28 3.99
C PRO A 72 11.49 -12.71 5.33
N GLU A 73 11.62 -11.40 5.53
CA GLU A 73 11.27 -10.71 6.76
C GLU A 73 9.75 -10.72 7.01
N ASN A 74 8.95 -10.68 5.94
CA ASN A 74 7.50 -10.47 5.99
C ASN A 74 6.64 -11.65 5.52
N VAL A 75 7.21 -12.64 4.83
CA VAL A 75 6.44 -13.76 4.22
C VAL A 75 5.62 -14.56 5.22
N ARG A 76 6.04 -14.61 6.50
CA ARG A 76 5.29 -15.27 7.57
C ARG A 76 3.87 -14.71 7.78
N TRP A 77 3.63 -13.47 7.36
CA TRP A 77 2.33 -12.79 7.46
C TRP A 77 1.56 -12.75 6.13
N LEU A 78 1.98 -13.49 5.10
CA LEU A 78 1.41 -13.38 3.74
C LEU A 78 -0.12 -13.57 3.73
N GLY A 79 -0.64 -14.58 4.43
CA GLY A 79 -2.08 -14.84 4.49
C GLY A 79 -2.87 -13.70 5.17
N GLU A 80 -2.38 -13.20 6.30
CA GLU A 80 -2.97 -12.05 7.00
C GLU A 80 -2.88 -10.78 6.16
N SER A 81 -1.79 -10.63 5.41
CA SER A 81 -1.53 -9.48 4.53
C SER A 81 -2.50 -9.42 3.37
N VAL A 82 -2.72 -10.55 2.67
CA VAL A 82 -3.70 -10.61 1.57
C VAL A 82 -5.11 -10.34 2.09
N ARG A 83 -5.48 -10.89 3.26
CA ARG A 83 -6.77 -10.62 3.90
C ARG A 83 -6.94 -9.13 4.23
N PHE A 84 -5.96 -8.55 4.90
CA PHE A 84 -5.97 -7.13 5.25
C PHE A 84 -6.12 -6.23 4.02
N LEU A 85 -5.37 -6.51 2.94
CA LEU A 85 -5.45 -5.73 1.70
C LEU A 85 -6.83 -5.83 1.04
N ALA A 86 -7.45 -7.03 1.05
CA ALA A 86 -8.80 -7.21 0.55
C ALA A 86 -9.84 -6.45 1.40
N GLU A 87 -9.73 -6.52 2.73
CA GLU A 87 -10.58 -5.79 3.68
C GLU A 87 -10.42 -4.27 3.58
N LEU A 88 -9.21 -3.80 3.25
CA LEU A 88 -8.94 -2.39 2.97
C LEU A 88 -9.69 -1.89 1.72
N GLY A 89 -10.13 -2.79 0.84
CA GLY A 89 -10.87 -2.49 -0.39
C GLY A 89 -10.04 -2.59 -1.66
N ALA A 90 -8.87 -3.25 -1.63
CA ALA A 90 -8.08 -3.49 -2.83
C ALA A 90 -8.84 -4.43 -3.78
N LYS A 91 -8.97 -4.02 -5.05
CA LYS A 91 -9.59 -4.86 -6.10
C LYS A 91 -8.57 -5.72 -6.83
N GLU A 92 -7.31 -5.32 -6.78
CA GLU A 92 -6.20 -6.03 -7.38
C GLU A 92 -5.01 -5.95 -6.44
N ILE A 93 -4.46 -7.12 -6.11
CA ILE A 93 -3.31 -7.30 -5.21
C ILE A 93 -2.22 -7.98 -6.02
N ILE A 94 -1.12 -7.27 -6.24
CA ILE A 94 0.05 -7.74 -6.97
C ILE A 94 1.11 -8.10 -5.93
N LEU A 95 1.51 -9.38 -5.91
CA LEU A 95 2.52 -9.91 -5.00
C LEU A 95 3.82 -10.11 -5.78
N ASN A 96 4.85 -9.34 -5.46
CA ASN A 96 6.16 -9.46 -6.10
C ASN A 96 7.19 -10.03 -5.11
N PRO A 97 7.89 -11.12 -5.42
CA PRO A 97 8.99 -11.57 -4.58
C PRO A 97 10.14 -10.55 -4.59
N ALA A 98 10.77 -10.33 -3.45
CA ALA A 98 12.05 -9.64 -3.37
C ALA A 98 13.12 -10.53 -3.99
N PHE A 99 13.80 -10.04 -5.03
CA PHE A 99 14.84 -10.81 -5.75
C PHE A 99 16.24 -10.64 -5.16
N GLU A 100 16.39 -9.73 -4.19
CA GLU A 100 17.65 -9.43 -3.53
C GLU A 100 17.83 -10.38 -2.35
N CYS A 101 19.02 -10.99 -2.24
CA CYS A 101 19.41 -11.68 -1.01
C CYS A 101 19.83 -10.61 0.01
N ALA A 102 19.18 -10.61 1.17
CA ALA A 102 19.54 -9.77 2.32
C ALA A 102 20.91 -10.13 2.89
#